data_AF-A0A9X4N0G3-F1
#
_entry.id   AF-A0A9X4N0G3-F1
#
_cell.length_a   1.000
_cell.length_b   1.000
_cell.length_c   1.000
_cell.angle_alpha   90.00
_cell.angle_beta   90.00
_cell.angle_gamma   90.00
#
_symmetry.space_group_name_H-M   'P 1'
#
loop_
_entity.id
_entity.type
_entity.pdbx_description
1 polymer ?
#
loop_
_entity_poly.entity_id
_entity_poly.type
_entity_poly.pdbx_seq_one_letter_code
_entity_poly.pdbx_strand_id
1 'polypeptide(L)'
;MEIIIHLLIAFLIGLLGYLIKYKKMYQLIAGLNDYHPVKNNYNDKYNIQKVGKVMGNACFLYVLAIILSLVLNIDDIWIHLIATASMFIYIGINYASFKK
;
A
#
# COMPACT_ATOMS: atom_id res chain seq x y z
N MET A 1 17.67 -9.63 -16.14
CA MET A 1 18.06 -9.00 -14.85
C MET A 1 16.96 -8.09 -14.34
N GLU A 2 16.26 -7.36 -15.23
CA GLU A 2 15.13 -6.46 -14.89
C GLU A 2 13.93 -7.15 -14.24
N ILE A 3 13.52 -8.33 -14.72
CA ILE A 3 12.42 -9.10 -14.11
C ILE A 3 12.66 -9.37 -12.62
N ILE A 4 13.90 -9.72 -12.23
CA ILE A 4 14.25 -9.99 -10.83
C ILE A 4 14.07 -8.73 -9.97
N ILE A 5 14.40 -7.55 -10.52
CA ILE A 5 14.23 -6.28 -9.83
C ILE A 5 12.74 -5.99 -9.59
N HIS A 6 11.90 -6.17 -10.62
CA HIS A 6 10.44 -5.99 -10.46
C HIS A 6 9.85 -6.95 -9.41
N LEU A 7 10.28 -8.21 -9.41
CA LEU A 7 9.84 -9.20 -8.42
C LEU A 7 10.33 -8.87 -7.01
N LEU A 8 11.55 -8.37 -6.86
CA LEU A 8 12.09 -7.92 -5.57
C LEU A 8 11.28 -6.74 -5.03
N ILE A 9 10.99 -5.74 -5.87
CA ILE A 9 10.17 -4.59 -5.49
C ILE A 9 8.76 -5.05 -5.10
N ALA A 10 8.14 -5.92 -5.90
CA ALA A 10 6.83 -6.48 -5.59
C ALA A 10 6.85 -7.23 -4.25
N PHE A 11 7.89 -8.01 -3.96
CA PHE A 11 8.05 -8.70 -2.69
C PHE A 11 8.15 -7.71 -1.51
N LEU A 12 8.98 -6.68 -1.62
CA LEU A 12 9.15 -5.67 -0.56
C LEU A 12 7.84 -4.91 -0.28
N ILE A 13 7.13 -4.49 -1.34
CA ILE A 13 5.84 -3.80 -1.20
C ILE A 13 4.76 -4.75 -0.65
N GLY A 14 4.75 -6.01 -1.09
CA GLY A 14 3.85 -7.04 -0.55
C GLY A 14 4.09 -7.31 0.93
N LEU A 15 5.35 -7.38 1.36
CA LEU A 15 5.72 -7.53 2.76
C LEU A 15 5.24 -6.32 3.59
N LEU A 16 5.44 -5.10 3.09
CA LEU A 16 4.94 -3.89 3.74
C LEU A 16 3.41 -3.91 3.88
N GLY A 17 2.69 -4.28 2.82
CA GLY A 17 1.24 -4.46 2.84
C GLY A 17 0.78 -5.50 3.87
N TYR A 18 1.51 -6.62 3.98
CA TYR A 18 1.26 -7.65 4.98
C TYR A 18 1.43 -7.15 6.41
N LEU A 19 2.53 -6.47 6.71
CA LEU A 19 2.81 -5.93 8.04
C LEU A 19 1.77 -4.89 8.46
N ILE A 20 1.35 -4.03 7.53
CA ILE A 20 0.32 -3.02 7.79
C ILE A 20 -1.04 -3.68 8.06
N LYS A 21 -1.50 -4.56 7.14
CA LYS A 21 -2.87 -5.10 7.20
C LYS A 21 -3.06 -6.15 8.29
N TYR A 22 -2.11 -7.07 8.45
CA TYR A 22 -2.25 -8.24 9.32
C TYR A 22 -1.51 -8.10 10.64
N LYS A 23 -0.30 -7.52 10.64
CA LYS A 23 0.44 -7.25 11.89
C LYS A 23 0.09 -5.90 12.53
N LYS A 24 -0.80 -5.11 11.90
CA LYS A 24 -1.29 -3.82 12.39
C LYS A 24 -0.16 -2.83 12.68
N MET A 25 0.95 -2.93 11.96
CA MET A 25 2.10 -2.03 12.10
C MET A 25 1.84 -0.71 11.36
N TYR A 26 0.85 0.05 11.81
CA TYR A 26 0.42 1.29 11.14
C TYR A 26 1.49 2.38 11.13
N GLN A 27 2.50 2.28 11.99
CA GLN A 27 3.70 3.14 11.98
C GLN A 27 4.50 3.08 10.67
N LEU A 28 4.29 2.03 9.86
CA LEU A 28 4.89 1.91 8.52
C LEU A 28 4.18 2.80 7.48
N ILE A 29 3.04 3.39 7.81
CA ILE A 29 2.31 4.32 6.95
C ILE A 29 2.88 5.72 7.21
N ALA A 30 3.35 6.37 6.14
CA ALA A 30 3.84 7.74 6.22
C ALA A 30 2.79 8.68 6.84
N GLY A 31 3.21 9.48 7.82
CA GLY A 31 2.31 10.36 8.58
C GLY A 31 1.66 9.70 9.80
N LEU A 32 1.89 8.41 10.02
CA LEU A 32 1.54 7.66 11.22
C LEU A 32 2.78 7.10 11.94
N ASN A 33 3.98 7.61 11.64
CA ASN A 33 5.25 7.11 12.18
C ASN A 33 5.27 7.05 13.71
N ASP A 34 4.64 8.02 14.38
CA ASP A 34 4.55 8.09 15.83
C ASP A 34 3.31 7.37 16.38
N TYR A 35 2.62 6.56 15.57
CA TYR A 35 1.41 5.84 15.98
C TYR A 35 1.71 4.88 17.14
N HIS A 36 1.07 5.16 18.28
CA HIS A 36 1.05 4.25 19.41
C HIS A 36 -0.40 3.91 19.79
N PRO A 37 -0.77 2.63 19.94
CA PRO A 37 -2.17 2.22 20.13
C PRO A 37 -2.83 2.78 21.39
N VAL A 38 -2.03 3.19 22.38
CA VAL A 38 -2.48 3.62 23.71
C VAL A 38 -2.43 5.15 23.90
N LYS A 39 -1.70 5.90 23.05
CA LYS A 39 -1.25 7.27 23.38
C LYS A 39 -1.73 8.38 22.44
N ASN A 40 -2.51 8.07 21.40
CA ASN A 40 -2.60 8.95 20.23
C ASN A 40 -4.01 9.45 19.84
N ASN A 41 -4.12 10.79 19.72
CA ASN A 41 -5.27 11.57 19.19
C ASN A 41 -5.68 11.21 17.74
N TYR A 42 -4.90 10.38 17.04
CA TYR A 42 -5.23 9.92 15.69
C TYR A 42 -6.49 9.05 15.66
N ASN A 43 -6.73 8.27 16.71
CA ASN A 43 -7.94 7.46 16.84
C ASN A 43 -9.20 8.32 16.99
N ASP A 44 -9.08 9.58 17.41
CA ASP A 44 -10.22 10.48 17.59
C ASP A 44 -10.64 11.13 16.26
N LYS A 45 -9.68 11.37 15.36
CA LYS A 45 -9.92 12.01 14.06
C LYS A 45 -10.13 11.03 12.91
N TYR A 46 -9.48 9.86 12.97
CA TYR A 46 -9.46 8.89 11.87
C TYR A 46 -9.74 7.48 12.36
N ASN A 47 -10.37 6.69 11.48
CA ASN A 47 -10.48 5.25 11.69
C ASN A 47 -9.19 4.55 11.23
N ILE A 48 -8.20 4.50 12.13
CA ILE A 48 -6.85 3.97 11.82
C ILE A 48 -6.88 2.52 11.35
N GLN A 49 -7.78 1.69 11.86
CA GLN A 49 -7.94 0.31 11.38
C GLN A 49 -8.34 0.28 9.90
N LYS A 50 -9.23 1.19 9.50
CA LYS A 50 -9.68 1.31 8.12
C LYS A 50 -8.59 1.89 7.21
N VAL A 51 -7.85 2.89 7.69
CA VAL A 51 -6.66 3.42 7.01
C VAL A 51 -5.65 2.30 6.76
N GLY A 52 -5.32 1.51 7.78
CA GLY A 52 -4.40 0.37 7.66
C GLY A 52 -4.90 -0.69 6.67
N LYS A 53 -6.20 -1.03 6.70
CA LYS A 53 -6.78 -1.97 5.75
C LYS A 53 -6.68 -1.48 4.31
N VAL A 54 -6.99 -0.20 4.07
CA VAL A 54 -6.91 0.40 2.72
C VAL A 54 -5.47 0.51 2.26
N MET A 55 -4.55 0.97 3.11
CA MET A 55 -3.15 1.11 2.72
C MET A 55 -2.50 -0.26 2.44
N GLY A 56 -2.77 -1.27 3.27
CA GLY A 56 -2.28 -2.62 3.02
C GLY A 56 -2.87 -3.24 1.74
N ASN A 57 -4.16 -3.00 1.46
CA ASN A 57 -4.76 -3.40 0.19
C ASN A 57 -4.16 -2.67 -1.02
N ALA A 58 -3.82 -1.39 -0.86
CA ALA A 58 -3.19 -0.59 -1.92
C ALA A 58 -1.80 -1.17 -2.27
N CYS A 59 -1.03 -1.60 -1.28
CA CYS A 59 0.23 -2.33 -1.50
C CYS A 59 0.00 -3.64 -2.25
N PHE A 60 -1.02 -4.44 -1.89
CA PHE A 60 -1.32 -5.66 -2.63
C PHE A 60 -1.81 -5.40 -4.05
N LEU A 61 -2.54 -4.31 -4.29
CA LEU A 61 -2.93 -3.89 -5.62
C LEU A 61 -1.71 -3.50 -6.47
N TYR A 62 -0.75 -2.80 -5.88
CA TYR A 62 0.53 -2.48 -6.53
C TYR A 62 1.27 -3.76 -6.96
N VAL A 63 1.36 -4.75 -6.08
CA VAL A 63 1.98 -6.06 -6.40
C VAL A 63 1.24 -6.75 -7.53
N LEU A 64 -0.09 -6.79 -7.46
CA LEU A 64 -0.93 -7.39 -8.50
C LEU A 64 -0.71 -6.69 -9.85
N ALA A 65 -0.64 -5.36 -9.87
CA ALA A 65 -0.39 -4.58 -11.07
C ALA A 65 0.98 -4.91 -11.69
N ILE A 66 2.04 -5.02 -10.88
CA ILE A 66 3.36 -5.46 -11.39
C ILE A 66 3.26 -6.85 -12.03
N ILE A 67 2.67 -7.83 -11.34
CA ILE A 67 2.56 -9.21 -11.85
C ILE A 67 1.78 -9.22 -13.17
N LEU A 68 0.65 -8.51 -13.24
CA LEU A 68 -0.15 -8.43 -14.47
C LEU A 68 0.61 -7.75 -15.61
N SER A 69 1.31 -6.64 -15.33
CA SER A 69 2.10 -5.94 -16.35
C SER A 69 3.25 -6.80 -16.89
N LEU A 70 3.90 -7.60 -16.03
CA LEU A 70 4.92 -8.56 -16.46
C LEU A 70 4.32 -9.67 -17.34
N VAL A 71 3.17 -10.23 -16.96
CA VAL A 71 2.48 -11.27 -17.76
C VAL A 71 2.05 -10.74 -19.13
N LEU A 72 1.68 -9.46 -19.21
CA LEU A 72 1.27 -8.79 -20.44
C LEU A 72 2.44 -8.22 -21.25
N ASN A 73 3.69 -8.40 -20.81
CA ASN A 73 4.90 -7.86 -21.44
C ASN A 73 4.83 -6.35 -21.69
N ILE A 74 4.33 -5.60 -20.71
CA ILE A 74 4.36 -4.12 -20.73
C ILE A 74 5.80 -3.63 -20.56
N ASP A 75 6.22 -2.58 -21.26
CA ASP A 75 7.57 -2.02 -21.11
C ASP A 75 7.86 -1.58 -19.67
N ASP A 76 9.09 -1.80 -19.21
CA ASP A 76 9.55 -1.58 -17.84
C ASP A 76 9.23 -0.17 -17.28
N ILE A 77 9.29 0.85 -18.13
CA ILE A 77 8.99 2.24 -17.74
C ILE A 77 7.53 2.42 -17.32
N TRP A 78 6.62 1.66 -17.94
CA TRP A 78 5.18 1.74 -17.68
C TRP A 78 4.75 0.88 -16.51
N ILE A 79 5.44 -0.22 -16.22
CA ILE A 79 5.10 -1.17 -15.13
C ILE A 79 4.92 -0.42 -13.81
N HIS A 80 5.94 0.34 -13.39
CA HIS A 80 5.91 1.04 -12.11
C HIS A 80 4.96 2.24 -12.12
N LEU A 81 4.76 2.88 -13.28
CA LEU A 81 3.79 3.97 -13.40
C LEU A 81 2.36 3.46 -13.21
N ILE A 82 1.99 2.37 -13.89
CA ILE A 82 0.66 1.73 -13.79
C ILE A 82 0.43 1.24 -12.36
N ALA A 83 1.41 0.56 -11.77
CA ALA A 83 1.31 0.06 -10.40
C ALA A 83 1.11 1.20 -9.40
N THR A 84 1.91 2.27 -9.51
CA THR A 84 1.80 3.45 -8.64
C THR A 84 0.46 4.17 -8.82
N ALA A 85 0.03 4.39 -10.06
CA ALA A 85 -1.26 5.02 -10.36
C ALA A 85 -2.43 4.21 -9.78
N SER A 86 -2.41 2.87 -9.94
CA SER A 86 -3.46 2.00 -9.39
C SER A 86 -3.56 2.10 -7.87
N MET A 87 -2.42 2.17 -7.18
CA MET A 87 -2.34 2.34 -5.73
C MET A 87 -2.95 3.69 -5.30
N PHE A 88 -2.56 4.80 -5.94
CA PHE A 88 -3.08 6.13 -5.60
C PHE A 88 -4.57 6.28 -5.90
N ILE A 89 -5.05 5.75 -7.03
CA ILE A 89 -6.47 5.75 -7.38
C ILE A 89 -7.26 4.99 -6.31
N TYR A 90 -6.81 3.80 -5.91
CA TYR A 90 -7.47 3.01 -4.88
C TYR A 90 -7.52 3.74 -3.53
N ILE A 91 -6.43 4.39 -3.12
CA ILE A 91 -6.39 5.20 -1.90
C ILE A 91 -7.36 6.39 -2.01
N GLY A 92 -7.35 7.11 -3.14
CA GLY A 92 -8.20 8.26 -3.39
C GLY A 92 -9.69 7.93 -3.32
N ILE A 93 -10.11 6.85 -3.98
CA ILE A 93 -11.50 6.34 -3.94
C ILE A 93 -11.93 6.04 -2.49
N ASN A 94 -11.01 5.53 -1.67
CA ASN A 94 -11.29 5.16 -0.29
C ASN A 94 -11.00 6.27 0.74
N TYR A 95 -10.52 7.44 0.33
CA TYR A 95 -10.07 8.50 1.24
C TYR A 95 -11.19 9.02 2.16
N ALA A 96 -12.38 9.22 1.60
CA ALA A 96 -13.56 9.65 2.38
C ALA A 96 -13.88 8.68 3.53
N SER A 97 -13.47 7.42 3.39
CA SER A 97 -13.72 6.36 4.34
C SER A 97 -12.82 6.42 5.59
N PHE A 98 -11.79 7.26 5.59
CA PHE A 98 -10.79 7.38 6.67
C PHE A 98 -11.26 8.20 7.86
N LYS A 99 -12.17 9.16 7.62
CA LYS A 99 -12.73 9.99 8.69
C LYS A 99 -13.76 9.18 9.48
N LYS A 100 -13.81 9.41 10.78
CA LYS A 100 -14.91 8.94 11.64
C LYS A 100 -16.11 9.87 11.50
#